data_AF-A0A847TI34-F1
#
_entry.id   AF-A0A847TI34-F1
#
_cell.length_a   1.000
_cell.length_b   1.000
_cell.length_c   1.000
_cell.angle_alpha   90.00
_cell.angle_beta   90.00
_cell.angle_gamma   90.00
#
_symmetry.space_group_name_H-M   'P 1'
#
loop_
_entity.id
_entity.type
_entity.pdbx_description
1 polymer ?
#
loop_
_entity_poly.entity_id
_entity_poly.type
_entity_poly.pdbx_seq_one_letter_code
_entity_poly.pdbx_strand_id
1 'polypeptide(L)'
;MKNKFLKGAHLSERKFKEILRLFADDLTATQIANISGVSRVTINSYLKKLRHQIARFCESQHPAPVPVLTYDVRQSDPTPDHDSDTLVAVKPEVDRIVKPVIFGICRTADRLHTEILPDVSRSMIHAATRGRSVLETQGISERLRRFNGLVDLGQYRLYRLGQTSDSHQMDDVDAFWGLTKHRLAKFKGLNRNTAYLHLKECEYRFNHRNDDLFMVLLELLKAYPLTLS
;
A
#
# COMPACT_ATOMS: atom_id res chain seq x y z
N MET A 1 -27.56 20.15 0.45
CA MET A 1 -26.42 20.31 1.38
C MET A 1 -25.16 19.82 0.69
N LYS A 2 -24.09 20.63 0.63
CA LYS A 2 -22.79 20.20 0.05
C LYS A 2 -22.09 19.26 1.03
N ASN A 3 -21.65 18.09 0.56
CA ASN A 3 -20.93 17.13 1.38
C ASN A 3 -19.53 17.69 1.73
N LYS A 4 -19.26 17.89 3.03
CA LYS A 4 -18.00 18.51 3.51
C LYS A 4 -16.77 17.65 3.26
N PHE A 5 -16.96 16.33 3.18
CA PHE A 5 -15.87 15.34 3.05
C PHE A 5 -15.65 14.90 1.60
N LEU A 6 -16.61 15.17 0.71
CA LEU A 6 -16.61 14.70 -0.67
C LEU A 6 -17.08 15.82 -1.60
N LYS A 7 -16.15 16.42 -2.33
CA LYS A 7 -16.41 17.46 -3.32
C LYS A 7 -16.65 16.84 -4.70
N GLY A 8 -17.73 17.25 -5.37
CA GLY A 8 -18.05 16.83 -6.75
C GLY A 8 -18.91 15.57 -6.89
N ALA A 9 -19.43 15.00 -5.80
CA ALA A 9 -20.35 13.86 -5.87
C ALA A 9 -21.80 14.23 -5.56
N HIS A 10 -22.71 13.43 -6.10
CA HIS A 10 -24.12 13.41 -5.71
C HIS A 10 -24.40 12.56 -4.45
N LEU A 11 -23.37 12.00 -3.80
CA LEU A 11 -23.53 11.19 -2.60
C LEU A 11 -23.75 12.07 -1.35
N SER A 12 -24.83 11.81 -0.62
CA SER A 12 -25.15 12.52 0.63
C SER A 12 -24.08 12.29 1.70
N GLU A 13 -23.91 13.27 2.59
CA GLU A 13 -22.96 13.19 3.71
C GLU A 13 -23.25 11.99 4.62
N ARG A 14 -24.53 11.73 4.93
CA ARG A 14 -24.94 10.58 5.73
C ARG A 14 -24.47 9.26 5.10
N LYS A 15 -24.70 9.12 3.79
CA LYS A 15 -24.33 7.89 3.06
C LYS A 15 -22.82 7.73 2.95
N PHE A 16 -22.10 8.83 2.80
CA PHE A 16 -20.64 8.82 2.82
C PHE A 16 -20.08 8.38 4.19
N LYS A 17 -20.63 8.90 5.29
CA LYS A 17 -20.23 8.47 6.64
C LYS A 17 -20.52 6.99 6.90
N GLU A 18 -21.63 6.46 6.38
CA GLU A 18 -21.93 5.03 6.42
C GLU A 18 -20.83 4.21 5.69
N ILE A 19 -20.47 4.60 4.46
CA ILE A 19 -19.38 3.96 3.71
C ILE A 19 -18.05 4.08 4.44
N LEU A 20 -17.74 5.23 5.04
CA LEU A 20 -16.51 5.45 5.79
C LEU A 20 -16.43 4.56 7.02
N ARG A 21 -17.54 4.37 7.74
CA ARG A 21 -17.62 3.47 8.89
C ARG A 21 -17.41 2.01 8.48
N LEU A 22 -18.07 1.56 7.41
CA LEU A 22 -17.84 0.21 6.89
C LEU A 22 -16.41 0.01 6.39
N PHE A 23 -15.78 1.05 5.83
CA PHE A 23 -14.35 1.01 5.51
C PHE A 23 -13.50 0.91 6.78
N ALA A 24 -13.79 1.68 7.83
CA ALA A 24 -13.07 1.60 9.10
C ALA A 24 -13.15 0.19 9.71
N ASP A 25 -14.30 -0.48 9.61
CA ASP A 25 -14.53 -1.87 10.03
C ASP A 25 -13.81 -2.92 9.14
N ASP A 26 -13.02 -2.48 8.16
CA ASP A 26 -12.21 -3.29 7.25
C ASP A 26 -13.04 -4.26 6.37
N LEU A 27 -14.21 -3.78 5.91
CA LEU A 27 -15.03 -4.49 4.94
C LEU A 27 -14.51 -4.30 3.51
N THR A 28 -14.69 -5.34 2.70
CA THR A 28 -14.36 -5.31 1.27
C THR A 28 -15.33 -4.43 0.48
N ALA A 29 -14.91 -3.91 -0.67
CA ALA A 29 -15.75 -3.10 -1.54
C ALA A 29 -17.07 -3.79 -1.93
N THR A 30 -17.06 -5.12 -2.08
CA THR A 30 -18.27 -5.90 -2.37
C THR A 30 -19.23 -5.90 -1.17
N GLN A 31 -18.72 -6.13 0.04
CA GLN A 31 -19.55 -6.07 1.26
C GLN A 31 -20.13 -4.67 1.48
N ILE A 32 -19.32 -3.62 1.29
CA ILE A 32 -19.77 -2.23 1.41
C ILE A 32 -20.84 -1.91 0.35
N ALA A 33 -20.66 -2.35 -0.89
CA ALA A 33 -21.65 -2.15 -1.95
C ALA A 33 -22.99 -2.80 -1.61
N ASN A 34 -22.96 -4.04 -1.09
CA ASN A 34 -24.16 -4.76 -0.69
C ASN A 34 -24.89 -4.09 0.48
N ILE A 35 -24.18 -3.60 1.50
CA ILE A 35 -24.77 -2.96 2.68
C ILE A 35 -25.30 -1.56 2.34
N SER A 36 -24.51 -0.78 1.58
CA SER A 36 -24.84 0.60 1.28
C SER A 36 -25.79 0.75 0.10
N GLY A 37 -25.96 -0.26 -0.76
CA GLY A 37 -26.75 -0.14 -1.99
C GLY A 37 -26.10 0.78 -3.04
N VAL A 38 -24.84 1.18 -2.85
CA VAL A 38 -24.05 1.95 -3.82
C VAL A 38 -23.29 0.97 -4.72
N SER A 39 -23.18 1.28 -6.01
CA SER A 39 -22.51 0.39 -6.97
C SER A 39 -21.07 0.06 -6.53
N ARG A 40 -20.66 -1.19 -6.74
CA ARG A 40 -19.29 -1.65 -6.42
C ARG A 40 -18.21 -0.80 -7.10
N VAL A 41 -18.47 -0.31 -8.32
CA VAL A 41 -17.55 0.56 -9.08
C VAL A 41 -17.36 1.89 -8.34
N THR A 42 -18.45 2.51 -7.90
CA THR A 42 -18.42 3.76 -7.12
C THR A 42 -17.71 3.54 -5.78
N ILE A 43 -18.02 2.47 -5.05
CA ILE A 43 -17.34 2.13 -3.79
C ILE A 43 -15.83 1.97 -4.03
N ASN A 44 -15.41 1.20 -5.04
CA ASN A 44 -13.99 1.04 -5.37
C ASN A 44 -13.31 2.38 -5.64
N SER A 45 -13.96 3.29 -6.39
CA SER A 45 -13.45 4.63 -6.65
C SER A 45 -13.24 5.42 -5.35
N TYR A 46 -14.21 5.35 -4.43
CA TYR A 46 -14.13 6.05 -3.14
C TYR A 46 -13.06 5.46 -2.22
N LEU A 47 -13.01 4.13 -2.08
CA LEU A 47 -11.98 3.49 -1.27
C LEU A 47 -10.59 3.74 -1.84
N LYS A 48 -10.44 3.77 -3.17
CA LYS A 48 -9.17 4.15 -3.81
C LYS A 48 -8.79 5.57 -3.41
N LYS A 49 -9.67 6.56 -3.52
CA LYS A 49 -9.37 7.95 -3.16
C LYS A 49 -9.12 8.14 -1.65
N LEU A 50 -9.85 7.43 -0.79
CA LEU A 50 -9.58 7.37 0.65
C LEU A 50 -8.15 6.90 0.93
N ARG A 51 -7.72 5.80 0.31
CA ARG A 51 -6.35 5.30 0.46
C ARG A 51 -5.28 6.27 -0.02
N HIS A 52 -5.56 7.08 -1.06
CA HIS A 52 -4.61 8.12 -1.47
C HIS A 52 -4.46 9.20 -0.40
N GLN A 53 -5.55 9.63 0.26
CA GLN A 53 -5.43 10.59 1.36
C GLN A 53 -4.70 10.00 2.56
N ILE A 54 -4.97 8.73 2.88
CA ILE A 54 -4.24 8.02 3.92
C ILE A 54 -2.75 7.94 3.57
N ALA A 55 -2.40 7.59 2.33
CA ALA A 55 -1.00 7.54 1.88
C ALA A 55 -0.30 8.89 2.03
N ARG A 56 -0.93 9.98 1.59
CA ARG A 56 -0.40 11.35 1.77
C ARG A 56 -0.22 11.73 3.23
N PHE A 57 -1.15 11.33 4.09
CA PHE A 57 -1.01 11.53 5.53
C PHE A 57 0.18 10.75 6.10
N CYS A 58 0.30 9.47 5.77
CA CYS A 58 1.44 8.66 6.24
C CYS A 58 2.79 9.22 5.71
N GLU A 59 2.83 9.70 4.48
CA GLU A 59 4.00 10.36 3.88
C GLU A 59 4.38 11.66 4.60
N SER A 60 3.39 12.50 4.97
CA SER A 60 3.66 13.76 5.68
C SER A 60 4.13 13.55 7.13
N GLN A 61 3.84 12.39 7.71
CA GLN A 61 4.33 11.99 9.01
C GLN A 61 5.71 11.29 8.94
N HIS A 62 6.21 10.99 7.74
CA HIS A 62 7.48 10.31 7.60
C HIS A 62 8.65 11.30 7.76
N PRO A 63 9.61 11.03 8.67
CA PRO A 63 10.67 12.00 9.01
C PRO A 63 11.75 12.17 7.93
N ALA A 64 11.76 11.34 6.89
CA ALA A 64 12.64 11.49 5.73
C ALA A 64 11.80 11.68 4.45
N PRO A 65 12.20 12.57 3.52
CA PRO A 65 11.56 12.63 2.21
C PRO A 65 11.81 11.29 1.51
N VAL A 66 10.79 10.43 1.47
CA VAL A 66 10.80 9.25 0.59
C VAL A 66 10.90 9.81 -0.83
N PRO A 67 11.89 9.39 -1.65
CA PRO A 67 11.89 9.76 -3.06
C PRO A 67 10.54 9.34 -3.61
N VAL A 68 9.75 10.28 -4.11
CA VAL A 68 8.44 10.02 -4.68
C VAL A 68 8.65 8.96 -5.74
N LEU A 69 8.31 7.71 -5.44
CA LEU A 69 8.19 6.67 -6.45
C LEU A 69 7.00 7.11 -7.29
N THR A 70 7.28 7.82 -8.37
CA THR A 70 6.39 7.87 -9.52
C THR A 70 6.23 6.43 -9.97
N TYR A 71 5.22 5.75 -9.42
CA TYR A 71 4.58 4.65 -10.11
C TYR A 71 4.10 5.28 -11.41
N ASP A 72 4.88 5.08 -12.46
CA ASP A 72 4.58 5.58 -13.80
C ASP A 72 3.19 5.06 -14.15
N VAL A 73 2.18 5.91 -13.98
CA VAL A 73 0.86 5.76 -14.56
C VAL A 73 1.06 6.06 -16.04
N ARG A 74 1.79 5.19 -16.74
CA ARG A 74 1.64 5.13 -18.18
C ARG A 74 0.28 4.50 -18.41
N GLN A 75 -0.69 5.39 -18.60
CA GLN A 75 -1.87 5.13 -19.38
C GLN A 75 -1.43 4.28 -20.57
N SER A 76 -1.88 3.03 -20.61
CA SER A 76 -1.88 2.26 -21.83
C SER A 76 -2.91 2.93 -22.74
N ASP A 77 -2.47 3.90 -23.52
CA ASP A 77 -3.25 4.41 -24.65
C ASP A 77 -3.53 3.22 -25.60
N PRO A 78 -4.78 3.04 -26.05
CA PRO A 78 -5.08 2.11 -27.11
C PRO A 78 -4.68 2.77 -28.43
N THR A 79 -3.57 2.33 -29.03
CA THR A 79 -3.28 2.70 -30.42
C THR A 79 -4.27 1.98 -31.34
N PRO A 80 -4.91 2.68 -32.29
CA PRO A 80 -5.88 2.09 -33.21
C PRO A 80 -5.17 1.28 -34.29
N ASP A 81 -5.88 0.27 -34.78
CA ASP A 81 -5.50 -0.58 -35.91
C ASP A 81 -5.04 0.23 -37.12
N HIS A 82 -3.85 -0.10 -37.65
CA HIS A 82 -3.61 0.06 -39.07
C HIS A 82 -2.72 -1.07 -39.61
N ASP A 83 -3.28 -1.76 -40.60
CA ASP A 83 -2.67 -2.71 -41.51
C ASP A 83 -1.29 -2.25 -42.00
N SER A 84 -0.28 -3.11 -41.85
CA SER A 84 0.63 -3.40 -42.97
C SER A 84 1.44 -4.67 -42.69
N ASP A 85 1.39 -5.53 -43.69
CA ASP A 85 2.05 -6.82 -43.86
C ASP A 85 3.57 -6.75 -43.64
N THR A 86 4.08 -7.40 -42.60
CA THR A 86 5.48 -7.87 -42.57
C THR A 86 5.57 -9.10 -41.67
N LEU A 87 5.75 -10.27 -42.29
CA LEU A 87 6.02 -11.53 -41.63
C LEU A 87 7.37 -11.47 -40.90
N VAL A 88 7.37 -10.96 -39.67
CA VAL A 88 8.47 -11.10 -38.73
C VAL A 88 8.10 -12.21 -37.75
N ALA A 89 8.91 -13.27 -37.74
CA ALA A 89 8.75 -14.42 -36.87
C ALA A 89 8.44 -14.01 -35.43
N VAL A 90 7.23 -14.32 -34.98
CA VAL A 90 6.79 -14.18 -33.59
C VAL A 90 7.64 -15.12 -32.74
N LYS A 91 8.75 -14.62 -32.21
CA LYS A 91 9.37 -15.22 -31.04
C LYS A 91 8.51 -14.82 -29.84
N PRO A 92 8.05 -15.79 -29.03
CA PRO A 92 7.07 -15.56 -27.98
C PRO A 92 7.61 -14.49 -27.03
N GLU A 93 6.77 -13.49 -26.71
CA GLU A 93 7.06 -12.51 -25.67
C GLU A 93 7.47 -13.27 -24.41
N VAL A 94 8.74 -13.13 -24.05
CA VAL A 94 9.31 -13.71 -22.83
C VAL A 94 8.45 -13.23 -21.67
N ASP A 95 7.86 -14.19 -20.95
CA ASP A 95 7.13 -14.00 -19.69
C ASP A 95 7.71 -12.81 -18.92
N ARG A 96 6.94 -11.71 -18.83
CA ARG A 96 7.34 -10.55 -18.05
C ARG A 96 7.59 -11.04 -16.63
N ILE A 97 8.86 -11.16 -16.22
CA ILE A 97 9.23 -11.61 -14.87
C ILE A 97 8.51 -10.71 -13.87
N VAL A 98 7.49 -11.28 -13.23
CA VAL A 98 6.60 -10.64 -12.26
C VAL A 98 7.42 -10.34 -11.00
N LYS A 99 8.19 -9.24 -11.00
CA LYS A 99 9.08 -8.83 -9.89
C LYS A 99 8.28 -8.75 -8.58
N PRO A 100 8.69 -9.41 -7.49
CA PRO A 100 7.92 -9.39 -6.24
C PRO A 100 7.82 -7.98 -5.66
N VAL A 101 6.70 -7.68 -4.99
CA VAL A 101 6.57 -6.44 -4.22
C VAL A 101 7.22 -6.69 -2.86
N ILE A 102 8.38 -6.06 -2.66
CA ILE A 102 9.13 -6.10 -1.41
C ILE A 102 8.96 -4.76 -0.71
N PHE A 103 8.74 -4.79 0.60
CA PHE A 103 8.69 -3.58 1.41
C PHE A 103 9.42 -3.75 2.73
N GLY A 104 9.98 -2.66 3.23
CA GLY A 104 10.58 -2.57 4.55
C GLY A 104 9.60 -2.01 5.58
N ILE A 105 9.76 -2.46 6.82
CA ILE A 105 9.08 -1.98 8.02
C ILE A 105 10.14 -1.33 8.90
N CYS A 106 9.96 -0.07 9.23
CA CYS A 106 10.81 0.66 10.16
C CYS A 106 9.97 1.33 11.25
N ARG A 107 10.58 1.55 12.42
CA ARG A 107 9.98 2.32 13.50
C ARG A 107 10.76 3.61 13.69
N THR A 108 10.05 4.74 13.69
CA THR A 108 10.64 6.05 13.98
C THR A 108 9.67 6.85 14.86
N ALA A 109 10.18 7.48 15.93
CA ALA A 109 9.39 8.33 16.82
C ALA A 109 8.05 7.69 17.28
N ASP A 110 8.11 6.43 17.71
CA ASP A 110 6.98 5.61 18.17
C ASP A 110 5.89 5.28 17.12
N ARG A 111 6.15 5.56 15.84
CA ARG A 111 5.27 5.20 14.73
C ARG A 111 5.92 4.15 13.84
N LEU A 112 5.09 3.26 13.31
CA LEU A 112 5.50 2.30 12.30
C LEU A 112 5.37 2.94 10.93
N HIS A 113 6.39 2.74 10.11
CA HIS A 113 6.42 3.20 8.73
C HIS A 113 6.75 2.06 7.78
N THR A 114 6.24 2.20 6.55
CA THR A 114 6.46 1.24 5.49
C THR A 114 7.00 1.89 4.23
N GLU A 115 7.93 1.23 3.56
CA GLU A 115 8.55 1.70 2.33
C GLU A 115 8.65 0.56 1.31
N ILE A 116 8.15 0.76 0.08
CA ILE A 116 8.34 -0.21 -1.00
C ILE A 116 9.76 -0.08 -1.55
N LEU A 117 10.41 -1.23 -1.73
CA LEU A 117 11.80 -1.35 -2.15
C LEU A 117 11.86 -2.03 -3.53
N PRO A 118 11.68 -1.27 -4.64
CA PRO A 118 11.63 -1.84 -5.99
C PRO A 118 12.99 -2.34 -6.50
N ASP A 119 14.07 -1.81 -5.93
CA ASP A 119 15.47 -2.12 -6.22
C ASP A 119 15.99 -3.34 -5.45
N VAL A 120 15.25 -3.82 -4.45
CA VAL A 120 15.65 -4.96 -3.62
C VAL A 120 15.15 -6.27 -4.21
N SER A 121 16.06 -7.22 -4.40
CA SER A 121 15.74 -8.57 -4.85
C SER A 121 15.77 -9.59 -3.71
N ARG A 122 15.16 -10.77 -3.91
CA ARG A 122 15.18 -11.86 -2.92
C ARG A 122 16.60 -12.28 -2.54
N SER A 123 17.52 -12.33 -3.51
CA SER A 123 18.92 -12.68 -3.23
C SER A 123 19.58 -11.66 -2.32
N MET A 124 19.27 -10.36 -2.48
CA MET A 124 19.75 -9.30 -1.57
C MET A 124 19.18 -9.47 -0.16
N ILE A 125 17.89 -9.80 -0.02
CA ILE A 125 17.28 -10.11 1.30
C ILE A 125 18.02 -11.26 1.99
N HIS A 126 18.27 -12.36 1.26
CA HIS A 126 18.98 -13.53 1.80
C HIS A 126 20.45 -13.26 2.11
N ALA A 127 21.10 -12.34 1.38
CA ALA A 127 22.46 -11.90 1.68
C ALA A 127 22.49 -11.07 2.97
N ALA A 128 21.58 -10.09 3.09
CA ALA A 128 21.45 -9.23 4.26
C ALA A 128 21.09 -10.01 5.53
N THR A 129 20.15 -10.97 5.45
CA THR A 129 19.75 -11.82 6.59
C THR A 129 20.90 -12.71 7.07
N ARG A 130 21.81 -13.12 6.17
CA ARG A 130 22.99 -13.96 6.50
C ARG A 130 24.23 -13.16 6.89
N GLY A 131 24.13 -11.83 7.03
CA GLY A 131 25.27 -10.97 7.36
C GLY A 131 26.34 -10.90 6.26
N ARG A 132 26.02 -11.28 5.02
CA ARG A 132 26.96 -11.25 3.89
C ARG A 132 26.72 -9.95 3.10
N SER A 133 27.73 -9.08 3.04
CA SER A 133 27.71 -7.89 2.19
C SER A 133 28.53 -8.15 0.92
N VAL A 134 27.90 -8.09 -0.26
CA VAL A 134 28.60 -8.06 -1.55
C VAL A 134 28.97 -6.60 -1.82
N LEU A 135 30.20 -6.32 -2.29
CA LEU A 135 30.72 -4.96 -2.52
C LEU A 135 29.78 -4.10 -3.40
N GLU A 136 29.15 -4.70 -4.40
CA GLU A 136 28.16 -4.05 -5.30
C GLU A 136 26.84 -3.64 -4.60
N THR A 137 26.61 -4.12 -3.38
CA THR A 137 25.35 -3.91 -2.63
C THR A 137 25.55 -3.10 -1.36
N GLN A 138 26.70 -2.46 -1.13
CA GLN A 138 26.97 -1.73 0.12
C GLN A 138 25.92 -0.65 0.43
N GLY A 139 25.57 0.19 -0.54
CA GLY A 139 24.55 1.24 -0.36
C GLY A 139 23.14 0.68 -0.09
N ILE A 140 22.76 -0.40 -0.79
CA ILE A 140 21.47 -1.09 -0.55
C ILE A 140 21.48 -1.76 0.81
N SER A 141 22.56 -2.46 1.18
CA SER A 141 22.74 -3.10 2.49
C SER A 141 22.64 -2.09 3.63
N GLU A 142 23.18 -0.88 3.45
CA GLU A 142 23.03 0.22 4.40
C GLU A 142 21.60 0.74 4.51
N ARG A 143 20.89 0.88 3.38
CA ARG A 143 19.47 1.22 3.38
C ARG A 143 18.63 0.12 4.06
N LEU A 144 18.96 -1.14 3.81
CA LEU A 144 18.28 -2.29 4.43
C LEU A 144 18.44 -2.30 5.95
N ARG A 145 19.60 -1.90 6.48
CA ARG A 145 19.84 -1.76 7.93
C ARG A 145 18.92 -0.75 8.63
N ARG A 146 18.24 0.13 7.89
CA ARG A 146 17.25 1.07 8.45
C ARG A 146 15.91 0.42 8.78
N PHE A 147 15.66 -0.79 8.28
CA PHE A 147 14.40 -1.50 8.49
C PHE A 147 14.57 -2.58 9.55
N ASN A 148 13.60 -2.66 10.46
CA ASN A 148 13.50 -3.72 11.47
C ASN A 148 13.03 -5.05 10.84
N GLY A 149 12.33 -4.99 9.71
CA GLY A 149 11.90 -6.17 8.96
C GLY A 149 11.67 -5.88 7.48
N LEU A 150 11.88 -6.90 6.64
CA LEU A 150 11.54 -6.88 5.21
C LEU A 150 10.47 -7.91 4.92
N VAL A 151 9.51 -7.55 4.08
CA VAL A 151 8.45 -8.45 3.67
C VAL A 151 8.48 -8.65 2.17
N ASP A 152 8.43 -9.91 1.74
CA ASP A 152 8.14 -10.30 0.37
C ASP A 152 6.66 -10.70 0.26
N LEU A 153 5.84 -9.83 -0.38
CA LEU A 153 4.42 -10.10 -0.61
C LEU A 153 4.18 -11.24 -1.60
N GLY A 154 5.13 -11.54 -2.49
CA GLY A 154 5.03 -12.67 -3.41
C GLY A 154 5.15 -14.02 -2.71
N GLN A 155 5.84 -14.07 -1.57
CA GLN A 155 5.97 -15.29 -0.74
C GLN A 155 5.20 -15.22 0.58
N TYR A 156 4.53 -14.10 0.85
CA TYR A 156 3.93 -13.80 2.17
C TYR A 156 4.90 -14.10 3.32
N ARG A 157 6.16 -13.64 3.19
CA ARG A 157 7.23 -13.94 4.13
C ARG A 157 7.86 -12.67 4.70
N LEU A 158 8.00 -12.65 6.03
CA LEU A 158 8.76 -11.66 6.79
C LEU A 158 10.19 -12.18 7.01
N TYR A 159 11.16 -11.33 6.73
CA TYR A 159 12.58 -11.52 6.94
C TYR A 159 13.06 -10.48 7.95
N ARG A 160 13.71 -10.92 9.02
CA ARG A 160 14.26 -10.01 10.02
C ARG A 160 15.68 -9.61 9.63
N LEU A 161 15.98 -8.33 9.70
CA LEU A 161 17.31 -7.80 9.46
C LEU A 161 17.92 -7.36 10.79
N GLY A 162 18.89 -8.14 11.29
CA GLY A 162 19.77 -7.73 12.40
C GLY A 162 19.13 -7.70 13.80
N GLN A 163 19.99 -7.86 14.81
CA GLN A 163 19.61 -8.07 16.22
C GLN A 163 19.25 -6.76 16.92
N THR A 164 17.99 -6.33 16.86
CA THR A 164 17.49 -5.43 17.89
C THR A 164 17.26 -6.26 19.14
N SER A 165 17.99 -6.00 20.23
CA SER A 165 17.74 -6.59 21.56
C SER A 165 16.40 -6.12 22.17
N ASP A 166 15.74 -5.17 21.52
CA ASP A 166 14.48 -4.58 21.92
C ASP A 166 13.31 -5.47 21.49
N SER A 167 12.89 -6.37 22.39
CA SER A 167 11.79 -7.31 22.16
C SER A 167 10.50 -6.63 21.72
N HIS A 168 10.20 -5.45 22.27
CA HIS A 168 8.99 -4.68 21.93
C HIS A 168 8.94 -4.23 20.47
N GLN A 169 10.08 -3.87 19.87
CA GLN A 169 10.11 -3.50 18.44
C GLN A 169 9.88 -4.73 17.56
N MET A 170 10.38 -5.89 17.97
CA MET A 170 10.18 -7.15 17.25
C MET A 170 8.71 -7.58 17.28
N ASP A 171 8.06 -7.45 18.43
CA ASP A 171 6.64 -7.77 18.61
C ASP A 171 5.74 -6.89 17.74
N ASP A 172 6.05 -5.60 17.62
CA ASP A 172 5.28 -4.67 16.77
C ASP A 172 5.43 -4.98 15.28
N VAL A 173 6.63 -5.39 14.82
CA VAL A 173 6.84 -5.81 13.41
C VAL A 173 6.01 -7.07 13.10
N ASP A 174 5.96 -8.03 14.02
CA ASP A 174 5.16 -9.24 13.86
C ASP A 174 3.66 -8.95 13.92
N ALA A 175 3.23 -8.10 14.85
CA ALA A 175 1.85 -7.67 14.99
C ALA A 175 1.38 -6.93 13.71
N PHE A 176 2.21 -6.02 13.19
CA PHE A 176 1.96 -5.32 11.94
C PHE A 176 1.85 -6.29 10.77
N TRP A 177 2.77 -7.25 10.68
CA TRP A 177 2.75 -8.24 9.62
C TRP A 177 1.53 -9.17 9.73
N GLY A 178 1.13 -9.54 10.95
CA GLY A 178 -0.11 -10.28 11.24
C GLY A 178 -1.35 -9.54 10.73
N LEU A 179 -1.50 -8.26 11.10
CA LEU A 179 -2.57 -7.38 10.63
C LEU A 179 -2.58 -7.28 9.11
N THR A 180 -1.41 -7.05 8.51
CA THR A 180 -1.26 -6.90 7.06
C THR A 180 -1.65 -8.17 6.32
N LYS A 181 -1.18 -9.35 6.75
CA LYS A 181 -1.57 -10.64 6.18
C LYS A 181 -3.07 -10.87 6.24
N HIS A 182 -3.67 -10.69 7.41
CA HIS A 182 -5.10 -10.92 7.62
C HIS A 182 -5.94 -10.04 6.68
N ARG A 183 -5.59 -8.76 6.58
CA ARG A 183 -6.29 -7.82 5.70
C ARG A 183 -6.07 -8.13 4.22
N LEU A 184 -4.83 -8.39 3.80
CA LEU A 184 -4.53 -8.66 2.39
C LEU A 184 -5.17 -9.95 1.88
N ALA A 185 -5.37 -10.95 2.75
CA ALA A 185 -6.06 -12.20 2.41
C ALA A 185 -7.51 -11.97 1.92
N LYS A 186 -8.17 -10.89 2.34
CA LYS A 186 -9.54 -10.54 1.94
C LYS A 186 -9.66 -10.22 0.44
N PHE A 187 -8.58 -9.86 -0.24
CA PHE A 187 -8.62 -9.36 -1.63
C PHE A 187 -8.40 -10.45 -2.70
N LYS A 188 -8.20 -11.72 -2.32
CA LYS A 188 -7.96 -12.86 -3.25
C LYS A 188 -6.87 -12.57 -4.30
N GLY A 189 -5.84 -11.83 -3.88
CA GLY A 189 -4.78 -11.33 -4.76
C GLY A 189 -4.71 -9.81 -4.72
N LEU A 190 -3.49 -9.28 -4.65
CA LEU A 190 -3.25 -7.84 -4.58
C LEU A 190 -2.83 -7.32 -5.96
N ASN A 191 -3.56 -6.32 -6.47
CA ASN A 191 -3.13 -5.62 -7.68
C ASN A 191 -1.86 -4.81 -7.36
N ARG A 192 -0.80 -5.01 -8.15
CA ARG A 192 0.50 -4.32 -8.01
C ARG A 192 0.35 -2.80 -8.01
N ASN A 193 -0.54 -2.27 -8.83
CA ASN A 193 -0.76 -0.84 -8.99
C ASN A 193 -1.45 -0.21 -7.78
N THR A 194 -2.07 -1.02 -6.91
CA THR A 194 -2.69 -0.56 -5.67
C THR A 194 -1.98 -1.08 -4.42
N ALA A 195 -0.95 -1.91 -4.57
CA ALA A 195 -0.24 -2.51 -3.44
C ALA A 195 0.29 -1.46 -2.45
N TYR A 196 0.85 -0.38 -2.98
CA TYR A 196 1.27 0.79 -2.20
C TYR A 196 0.15 1.36 -1.34
N LEU A 197 -1.03 1.58 -1.93
CA LEU A 197 -2.19 2.15 -1.25
C LEU A 197 -2.71 1.21 -0.15
N HIS A 198 -2.71 -0.10 -0.39
CA HIS A 198 -3.10 -1.08 0.63
C HIS A 198 -2.10 -1.14 1.77
N LEU A 199 -0.81 -1.02 1.48
CA LEU A 199 0.25 -1.01 2.48
C LEU A 199 0.17 0.24 3.36
N LYS A 200 -0.01 1.42 2.77
CA LYS A 200 -0.21 2.67 3.53
C LYS A 200 -1.48 2.66 4.37
N GLU A 201 -2.56 2.00 3.91
CA GLU A 201 -3.73 1.78 4.76
C GLU A 201 -3.40 0.87 5.96
N CYS A 202 -2.62 -0.20 5.77
CA CYS A 202 -2.17 -1.03 6.89
C CYS A 202 -1.31 -0.24 7.88
N GLU A 203 -0.38 0.58 7.39
CA GLU A 203 0.45 1.48 8.21
C GLU A 203 -0.43 2.39 9.08
N TYR A 204 -1.41 3.05 8.45
CA TYR A 204 -2.33 3.94 9.14
C TYR A 204 -3.18 3.23 10.20
N ARG A 205 -3.75 2.06 9.86
CA ARG A 205 -4.54 1.24 10.79
C ARG A 205 -3.73 0.79 12.00
N PHE A 206 -2.50 0.35 11.78
CA PHE A 206 -1.64 -0.11 12.87
C PHE A 206 -1.25 1.03 13.81
N ASN A 207 -0.95 2.20 13.26
CA ASN A 207 -0.61 3.38 14.05
C ASN A 207 -1.80 3.94 14.85
N HIS A 208 -3.04 3.70 14.40
CA HIS A 208 -4.28 4.09 15.10
C HIS A 208 -5.04 2.89 15.69
N ARG A 209 -4.32 1.81 16.03
CA ARG A 209 -4.93 0.54 16.50
C ARG A 209 -5.70 0.66 17.82
N ASN A 210 -5.39 1.70 18.61
CA ASN A 210 -6.04 1.99 19.89
C ASN A 210 -7.08 3.11 19.79
N ASP A 211 -7.28 3.68 18.59
CA ASP A 211 -8.21 4.78 18.34
C ASP A 211 -9.50 4.28 17.67
N ASP A 212 -10.56 5.10 17.72
CA ASP A 212 -11.71 4.91 16.85
C ASP A 212 -11.31 5.32 15.42
N LEU A 213 -10.97 4.33 14.59
CA LEU A 213 -10.51 4.55 13.22
C LEU A 213 -11.51 5.34 12.37
N PHE A 214 -12.81 5.19 12.61
CA PHE A 214 -13.82 5.99 11.89
C PHE A 214 -13.68 7.47 12.25
N MET A 215 -13.47 7.79 13.53
CA MET A 215 -13.31 9.17 13.99
C MET A 215 -12.01 9.80 13.47
N VAL A 216 -10.89 9.08 13.53
CA VAL A 216 -9.61 9.59 13.01
C VAL A 216 -9.67 9.80 11.49
N LEU A 217 -10.29 8.87 10.74
CA LEU A 217 -10.52 9.05 9.30
C LEU A 217 -11.43 10.24 9.01
N LEU A 218 -12.46 10.46 9.84
CA LEU A 218 -13.35 11.59 9.69
C LEU A 218 -12.60 12.91 9.86
N GLU A 219 -11.72 13.01 10.85
CA GLU A 219 -10.85 14.18 11.08
C GLU A 219 -9.89 14.42 9.91
N LEU A 220 -9.24 13.37 9.41
CA LEU A 220 -8.39 13.44 8.23
C LEU A 220 -9.13 14.04 7.04
N LEU A 221 -10.38 13.62 6.81
CA LEU A 221 -11.19 14.09 5.69
C LEU A 221 -11.82 15.46 5.89
N LYS A 222 -11.89 15.97 7.13
CA LYS A 222 -12.23 17.39 7.39
C LYS A 222 -11.10 18.30 6.92
N ALA A 223 -9.86 17.93 7.23
CA ALA A 223 -8.68 18.68 6.81
C ALA A 223 -8.42 18.53 5.31
N TYR A 224 -8.58 17.31 4.76
CA TYR A 224 -8.31 16.98 3.38
C TYR A 224 -9.49 16.24 2.71
N PRO A 225 -10.53 16.99 2.27
CA PRO A 225 -11.69 16.38 1.61
C PRO A 225 -11.32 15.62 0.34
N LEU A 226 -12.11 14.59 0.01
CA LEU A 226 -11.99 13.86 -1.24
C LEU A 226 -12.51 14.70 -2.41
N THR A 227 -11.74 14.76 -3.50
CA THR A 227 -12.16 15.37 -4.76
C THR A 227 -12.47 14.28 -5.80
N LEU A 228 -13.68 14.34 -6.35
CA LEU A 228 -14.08 13.54 -7.50
C LEU A 228 -13.95 14.38 -8.76
N SER A 229 -12.71 14.67 -9.14
CA SER A 229 -12.36 14.92 -10.54
C SER A 229 -12.13 13.59 -11.23
#